data_AF-A0A9D5TWU5-F1
#
_entry.id   AF-A0A9D5TWU5-F1
#
_cell.length_a   1.000
_cell.length_b   1.000
_cell.length_c   1.000
_cell.angle_alpha   90.00
_cell.angle_beta   90.00
_cell.angle_gamma   90.00
#
_symmetry.space_group_name_H-M   'P 1'
#
loop_
_entity.id
_entity.type
_entity.pdbx_description
1 polymer ?
#
loop_
_entity_poly.entity_id
_entity_poly.type
_entity_poly.pdbx_seq_one_letter_code
_entity_poly.pdbx_strand_id
1 'polypeptide(L)'
;MKALAQEFFLYPAYISHAFKKHLNINFTEYLKTVRIKEATLLLKNSELDIAKIAQRTCFDSATTLTRTFKSTVGFTPLAIMIIELSRNYEMTLFLIV
;
A
#
# COMPACT_ATOMS: atom_id res chain seq x y z
N MET A 1 -16.29 3.59 -0.27
CA MET A 1 -17.36 4.58 -0.11
C MET A 1 -18.73 4.00 -0.37
N LYS A 2 -19.09 3.60 -1.60
CA LYS A 2 -20.43 3.01 -1.88
C LYS A 2 -20.72 1.76 -1.04
N ALA A 3 -19.77 0.83 -0.95
CA ALA A 3 -19.92 -0.37 -0.11
C ALA A 3 -20.12 -0.02 1.38
N LEU A 4 -19.28 0.85 1.95
CA LEU A 4 -19.43 1.34 3.32
C LEU A 4 -20.77 2.06 3.56
N ALA A 5 -21.21 2.88 2.61
CA ALA A 5 -22.50 3.55 2.66
C ALA A 5 -23.67 2.55 2.73
N GLN A 6 -23.60 1.46 1.96
CA GLN A 6 -24.60 0.39 1.99
C GLN A 6 -24.56 -0.38 3.32
N GLU A 7 -23.37 -0.74 3.80
CA GLU A 7 -23.17 -1.52 5.02
C GLU A 7 -23.62 -0.76 6.28
N PHE A 8 -23.34 0.54 6.34
CA PHE A 8 -23.69 1.38 7.49
C PHE A 8 -25.00 2.16 7.30
N PHE A 9 -25.74 1.94 6.21
CA PHE A 9 -26.96 2.69 5.85
C PHE A 9 -26.78 4.22 5.86
N LEU A 10 -25.62 4.69 5.38
CA LEU A 10 -25.24 6.10 5.36
C LEU A 10 -25.12 6.62 3.92
N TYR A 11 -25.31 7.93 3.74
CA TYR A 11 -25.00 8.56 2.46
C TYR A 11 -23.47 8.66 2.25
N PRO A 12 -22.93 8.32 1.06
CA PRO A 12 -21.50 8.41 0.78
C PRO A 12 -20.90 9.80 1.05
N ALA A 13 -21.66 10.86 0.78
CA ALA A 13 -21.26 12.24 1.04
C ALA A 13 -21.04 12.51 2.54
N TYR A 14 -21.92 11.96 3.39
CA TYR A 14 -21.79 12.07 4.84
C TYR A 14 -20.51 11.41 5.34
N ILE A 15 -20.23 10.18 4.89
CA ILE A 15 -18.98 9.47 5.23
C ILE A 15 -17.77 10.28 4.77
N SER A 16 -17.81 10.89 3.58
CA SER A 16 -16.70 11.69 3.04
C SER A 16 -16.40 12.89 3.93
N HIS A 17 -17.46 13.61 4.30
CA HIS A 17 -17.35 14.79 5.15
C HIS A 17 -16.89 14.45 6.56
N ALA A 18 -17.48 13.43 7.18
CA ALA A 18 -17.07 12.96 8.49
C ALA A 18 -15.60 12.53 8.48
N PHE A 19 -15.18 11.72 7.50
CA PHE A 19 -13.80 11.25 7.40
C PHE A 19 -12.80 12.41 7.26
N LYS A 20 -13.09 13.36 6.35
CA LYS A 20 -12.25 14.55 6.17
C LYS A 20 -12.24 15.44 7.43
N LYS A 21 -13.37 15.60 8.11
CA LYS A 21 -13.48 16.40 9.34
C LYS A 21 -12.65 15.81 10.48
N HIS A 22 -12.65 14.49 10.64
CA HIS A 22 -11.98 13.83 11.75
C HIS A 22 -10.50 13.52 11.49
N LEU A 23 -10.12 13.21 10.25
CA LEU A 23 -8.75 12.76 9.92
C LEU A 23 -7.96 13.79 9.08
N ASN A 24 -8.59 14.89 8.70
CA ASN A 24 -8.02 15.95 7.85
C ASN A 24 -7.44 15.46 6.51
N ILE A 25 -7.85 14.27 6.08
CA ILE A 25 -7.47 13.63 4.82
C ILE A 25 -8.72 13.04 4.18
N ASN A 26 -8.76 12.99 2.85
CA ASN A 26 -9.87 12.35 2.17
C ASN A 26 -9.75 10.80 2.25
N PHE A 27 -10.88 10.11 2.22
CA PHE A 27 -10.93 8.65 2.34
C PHE A 27 -10.10 7.93 1.27
N THR A 28 -10.13 8.41 0.03
CA THR A 28 -9.40 7.81 -1.09
C THR A 28 -7.89 7.86 -0.86
N GLU A 29 -7.39 8.99 -0.36
CA GLU A 29 -5.97 9.19 -0.04
C GLU A 29 -5.54 8.28 1.11
N TYR A 30 -6.35 8.21 2.17
CA TYR A 30 -6.10 7.28 3.26
C TYR A 30 -6.06 5.82 2.79
N LEU A 31 -7.06 5.41 2.02
CA LEU A 31 -7.14 4.04 1.49
C LEU A 31 -5.95 3.72 0.58
N LYS A 32 -5.50 4.69 -0.23
CA LYS A 32 -4.29 4.57 -1.03
C LYS A 32 -3.07 4.30 -0.15
N THR A 33 -2.88 5.07 0.92
CA THR A 33 -1.77 4.85 1.88
C THR A 33 -1.85 3.47 2.54
N VAL A 34 -3.03 3.04 2.96
CA VAL A 34 -3.23 1.70 3.57
C VAL A 34 -2.85 0.59 2.57
N ARG A 35 -3.33 0.68 1.32
CA ARG A 35 -3.02 -0.32 0.28
C ARG A 35 -1.53 -0.35 -0.06
N ILE A 36 -0.86 0.79 -0.11
CA ILE A 36 0.59 0.86 -0.34
C ILE A 36 1.38 0.29 0.83
N LYS A 37 0.95 0.50 2.08
CA LYS A 37 1.57 -0.13 3.25
C LYS A 37 1.48 -1.65 3.16
N GLU A 38 0.31 -2.19 2.82
CA GLU A 38 0.14 -3.63 2.63
C GLU A 38 0.99 -4.18 1.48
N ALA A 39 1.02 -3.48 0.34
CA ALA A 39 1.88 -3.86 -0.78
C ALA A 39 3.35 -3.89 -0.37
N THR A 40 3.79 -2.95 0.46
CA THR A 40 5.15 -2.91 1.01
C THR A 40 5.43 -4.12 1.89
N LEU A 41 4.49 -4.54 2.73
CA LEU A 41 4.63 -5.75 3.56
C LEU A 41 4.73 -7.01 2.69
N LEU A 42 3.88 -7.15 1.68
CA LEU A 42 3.91 -8.29 0.76
C LEU A 42 5.21 -8.35 -0.04
N LEU A 43 5.72 -7.21 -0.51
CA LEU A 43 7.02 -7.14 -1.21
C LEU A 43 8.19 -7.58 -0.33
N LYS A 44 8.10 -7.37 1.00
CA LYS A 44 9.17 -7.74 1.93
C LYS A 44 9.07 -9.18 2.42
N ASN A 45 7.86 -9.69 2.57
CA ASN A 45 7.59 -10.93 3.30
C ASN A 45 7.09 -12.06 2.40
N SER A 46 7.10 -11.91 1.08
CA SER A 46 6.64 -12.95 0.16
C SER A 46 7.41 -12.94 -1.16
N GLU A 47 7.36 -14.07 -1.87
CA GLU A 47 7.92 -14.25 -3.21
C GLU A 47 6.87 -13.99 -4.31
N LEU A 48 5.81 -13.24 -3.98
CA LEU A 48 4.74 -12.94 -4.93
C LEU A 48 5.25 -11.99 -6.02
N ASP A 49 4.85 -12.28 -7.26
CA ASP A 49 5.05 -11.32 -8.35
C ASP A 49 4.21 -10.05 -8.15
N ILE A 50 4.64 -8.97 -8.79
CA ILE A 50 4.01 -7.65 -8.64
C ILE A 50 2.55 -7.62 -9.10
N ALA A 51 2.16 -8.48 -10.04
CA ALA A 51 0.78 -8.58 -10.52
C ALA A 51 -0.12 -9.21 -9.46
N LYS A 52 0.38 -10.23 -8.74
CA LYS A 52 -0.35 -10.86 -7.63
C LYS A 52 -0.45 -9.94 -6.43
N ILE A 53 0.60 -9.17 -6.14
CA ILE A 53 0.56 -8.15 -5.10
C ILE A 53 -0.48 -7.08 -5.45
N ALA A 54 -0.54 -6.62 -6.71
CA ALA A 54 -1.56 -5.67 -7.15
C ALA A 54 -2.98 -6.21 -6.93
N GLN A 55 -3.25 -7.47 -7.29
CA GLN A 55 -4.55 -8.10 -7.03
C GLN A 55 -4.88 -8.14 -5.54
N ARG A 56 -3.94 -8.57 -4.69
CA ARG A 56 -4.16 -8.66 -3.23
C ARG A 56 -4.35 -7.32 -2.55
N THR A 57 -3.80 -6.25 -3.12
CA THR A 57 -3.89 -4.89 -2.58
C THR A 57 -4.93 -4.02 -3.30
N CYS A 58 -5.83 -4.67 -4.05
CA CYS A 58 -6.96 -4.04 -4.74
C CYS A 58 -6.54 -2.94 -5.73
N PHE A 59 -5.48 -3.19 -6.50
CA PHE A 59 -5.13 -2.42 -7.69
C PHE A 59 -5.51 -3.18 -8.95
N ASP A 60 -6.05 -2.48 -9.93
CA ASP A 60 -6.53 -3.07 -11.18
C ASP A 60 -5.40 -3.66 -12.04
N SER A 61 -4.16 -3.21 -11.84
CA SER A 61 -2.98 -3.72 -12.54
C SER A 61 -1.68 -3.48 -11.77
N ALA A 62 -0.65 -4.26 -12.12
CA ALA A 62 0.73 -4.04 -11.68
C ALA A 62 1.24 -2.63 -12.03
N THR A 63 0.84 -2.09 -13.19
CA THR A 63 1.22 -0.75 -13.63
C THR A 63 0.62 0.33 -12.74
N THR A 64 -0.67 0.21 -12.41
CA THR A 64 -1.35 1.15 -11.49
C THR A 64 -0.75 1.08 -10.09
N LEU A 65 -0.46 -0.13 -9.58
CA LEU A 65 0.25 -0.31 -8.31
C LEU A 65 1.62 0.38 -8.37
N THR A 66 2.44 0.09 -9.38
CA THR A 66 3.81 0.61 -9.48
C THR A 66 3.86 2.13 -9.51
N ARG A 67 3.00 2.76 -10.30
CA ARG A 67 2.90 4.23 -10.37
C ARG A 67 2.49 4.83 -9.03
N THR A 68 1.48 4.24 -8.39
CA THR A 68 0.96 4.73 -7.10
C THR A 68 1.95 4.50 -5.96
N PHE A 69 2.65 3.36 -5.99
CA PHE A 69 3.70 3.02 -5.02
C PHE A 69 4.85 4.02 -5.15
N LYS A 70 5.35 4.26 -6.36
CA LYS A 70 6.42 5.24 -6.60
C LYS A 70 6.04 6.65 -6.15
N SER A 71 4.81 7.11 -6.45
CA SER A 71 4.37 8.43 -6.00
C SER A 71 4.21 8.56 -4.49
N THR A 72 3.96 7.45 -3.79
CA THR A 72 3.70 7.44 -2.33
C THR A 72 4.96 7.17 -1.51
N VAL A 73 5.83 6.28 -1.98
CA VAL A 73 7.05 5.80 -1.30
C VAL A 73 8.31 6.50 -1.80
N GLY A 74 8.27 7.11 -3.00
CA GLY A 74 9.43 7.73 -3.65
C GLY A 74 10.26 6.77 -4.51
N PHE A 75 10.15 5.47 -4.25
CA PHE A 75 10.88 4.41 -4.95
C PHE A 75 9.94 3.42 -5.63
N THR A 76 10.43 2.69 -6.64
CA THR A 76 9.65 1.61 -7.25
C THR A 76 9.60 0.40 -6.30
N PRO A 77 8.59 -0.49 -6.45
CA PRO A 77 8.52 -1.75 -5.71
C PRO A 77 9.84 -2.54 -5.78
N LEU A 78 10.44 -2.65 -6.97
CA LEU A 78 11.70 -3.36 -7.18
C LEU A 78 12.87 -2.70 -6.44
N ALA A 79 12.97 -1.38 -6.47
CA ALA A 79 14.04 -0.66 -5.76
C ALA A 79 13.96 -0.91 -4.24
N ILE A 80 12.76 -0.93 -3.66
CA ILE A 80 12.57 -1.26 -2.23
C ILE A 80 13.01 -2.69 -1.92
N MET A 81 12.67 -3.67 -2.78
CA MET A 81 13.12 -5.04 -2.56
C MET A 81 14.65 -5.15 -2.58
N ILE A 82 15.32 -4.49 -3.52
CA ILE A 82 16.79 -4.50 -3.60
C ILE A 82 17.43 -3.87 -2.36
N ILE A 83 16.94 -2.69 -1.93
CA ILE A 83 17.45 -1.99 -0.74
C ILE A 83 17.28 -2.86 0.52
N GLU A 84 16.16 -3.56 0.64
CA GLU A 84 15.90 -4.45 1.78
C GLU A 84 16.75 -5.71 1.75
N LEU A 85 17.00 -6.28 0.57
CA LEU A 85 17.91 -7.42 0.41
C LEU A 85 19.34 -7.04 0.79
N SER A 86 19.83 -5.87 0.37
CA SER A 86 21.15 -5.39 0.78
C SER A 86 21.24 -5.17 2.29
N ARG A 87 20.19 -4.60 2.90
CA ARG A 87 20.13 -4.39 4.35
C ARG A 87 20.12 -5.70 5.14
N ASN A 88 19.34 -6.69 4.68
CA ASN A 88 19.29 -8.00 5.32
C ASN A 88 20.62 -8.75 5.18
N TYR A 89 21.30 -8.65 4.02
CA TYR A 89 22.61 -9.26 3.81
C TYR A 89 23.66 -8.71 4.77
N GLU A 90 23.73 -7.39 4.94
CA GLU A 90 24.65 -6.78 5.92
C GLU A 90 24.34 -7.23 7.35
N MET A 91 23.06 -7.24 7.74
CA MET A 91 22.64 -7.75 9.06
C MET A 91 23.04 -9.21 9.28
N THR A 92 22.89 -10.08 8.27
CA THR A 92 23.34 -11.47 8.37
C THR A 92 24.86 -11.57 8.46
N LEU A 93 25.62 -10.74 7.74
CA LEU A 93 27.08 -10.69 7.84
C LEU A 93 27.53 -10.31 9.26
N PHE A 94 26.85 -9.38 9.92
CA PHE A 94 27.14 -8.99 11.31
C PHE A 94 26.86 -10.08 12.34
N LEU A 95 25.99 -11.05 12.05
CA LEU A 95 25.63 -12.13 12.99
C LEU A 95 26.59 -13.34 12.92
N ILE A 96 27.44 -13.41 11.89
CA ILE A 96 28.36 -14.54 11.65
C ILE A 96 29.83 -14.20 11.92
N VAL A 97 30.12 -13.01 12.49
CA VAL A 97 31.45 -12.54 12.92
C VAL A 97 31.41 -12.29 14.42
#